data_AF-A0A5K1G642-F1
#
_entry.id   AF-A0A5K1G642-F1
#
_cell.length_a   1.000
_cell.length_b   1.000
_cell.length_c   1.000
_cell.angle_alpha   90.00
_cell.angle_beta   90.00
_cell.angle_gamma   90.00
#
_symmetry.space_group_name_H-M   'P 1'
#
loop_
_entity.id
_entity.type
_entity.pdbx_description
1 polymer ?
#
loop_
_entity_poly.entity_id
_entity_poly.type
_entity_poly.pdbx_seq_one_letter_code
_entity_poly.pdbx_strand_id
1 'polypeptide(L)'
;LRVSSVMSNAPILLNLDCDMYSNDPMVVHRALCFFLDPPLSTNLAFLQFPQVFPGINKHDTYGNEYKRLFHINPLGFDGSLGPNFLGTGTFFQRRAFAGKPLKPPHPELVRGQSSFMNGGVREPTCSEATMEAAHAVAASNYEQGSEWGST
;
A
#
# COMPACT_ATOMS: atom_id res chain seq x y z
N LEU A 1 -2.19 -3.67 8.63
CA LEU A 1 -2.90 -4.35 7.52
C LEU A 1 -4.23 -5.00 7.95
N ARG A 2 -4.23 -5.89 8.96
CA ARG A 2 -5.42 -6.61 9.46
C ARG A 2 -6.55 -5.72 10.00
N VAL A 3 -6.24 -4.82 10.92
CA VAL A 3 -7.22 -3.85 11.46
C VAL A 3 -7.92 -3.08 10.33
N SER A 4 -7.13 -2.62 9.36
CA SER A 4 -7.63 -1.89 8.20
C SER A 4 -8.49 -2.75 7.25
N SER A 5 -8.28 -4.07 7.15
CA SER A 5 -9.17 -4.94 6.34
C SER A 5 -10.54 -5.10 6.96
N VAL A 6 -10.63 -5.08 8.30
CA VAL A 6 -11.90 -5.10 9.02
C VAL A 6 -12.60 -3.74 8.95
N MET A 7 -11.87 -2.66 9.23
CA MET A 7 -12.48 -1.34 9.37
C MET A 7 -12.95 -0.75 8.04
N SER A 8 -12.06 -0.69 7.03
CA SER A 8 -12.40 -0.05 5.75
C SER A 8 -12.29 -1.00 4.56
N ASN A 9 -11.41 -2.00 4.64
CA ASN A 9 -11.06 -2.87 3.52
C ASN A 9 -10.69 -2.11 2.23
N ALA A 10 -10.02 -0.96 2.35
CA ALA A 10 -9.61 -0.18 1.18
C ALA A 10 -8.66 -1.00 0.28
N PRO A 11 -8.86 -1.01 -1.06
CA PRO A 11 -8.08 -1.82 -1.98
C PRO A 11 -6.67 -1.28 -2.24
N ILE A 12 -6.45 0.00 -1.94
CA ILE A 12 -5.17 0.70 -2.08
C ILE A 12 -4.76 1.21 -0.69
N LEU A 13 -3.49 1.09 -0.37
CA LEU A 13 -2.90 1.46 0.93
C LEU A 13 -1.74 2.41 0.70
N LEU A 14 -1.66 3.49 1.47
CA LEU A 14 -0.50 4.37 1.49
C LEU A 14 0.35 4.05 2.72
N ASN A 15 1.63 3.77 2.49
CA ASN A 15 2.65 3.72 3.53
C ASN A 15 3.43 5.04 3.54
N LEU A 16 3.44 5.73 4.68
CA LEU A 16 4.05 7.04 4.85
C LEU A 16 4.61 7.19 6.28
N ASP A 17 5.88 7.54 6.37
CA ASP A 17 6.57 7.84 7.63
C ASP A 17 6.11 9.19 8.21
N CYS A 18 6.31 9.36 9.51
CA CYS A 18 5.83 10.54 10.25
C CYS A 18 6.56 11.85 9.93
N ASP A 19 7.74 11.76 9.32
CA ASP A 19 8.57 12.89 8.88
C ASP A 19 8.41 13.19 7.38
N MET A 20 7.53 12.44 6.69
CA MET A 20 7.26 12.60 5.26
C MET A 20 5.87 13.17 5.02
N TYR A 21 5.74 14.04 4.02
CA TYR A 21 4.47 14.59 3.58
C TYR A 21 4.43 14.72 2.05
N SER A 22 3.22 14.73 1.48
CA SER A 22 3.07 14.94 0.04
C SER A 22 3.35 16.39 -0.33
N ASN A 23 4.18 16.60 -1.35
CA ASN A 23 4.40 17.89 -1.99
C ASN A 23 3.53 18.11 -3.24
N ASP A 24 2.76 17.10 -3.67
CA ASP A 24 1.82 17.19 -4.78
C ASP A 24 0.39 16.87 -4.31
N PRO A 25 -0.56 17.83 -4.35
CA PRO A 25 -1.94 17.57 -3.98
C PRO A 25 -2.63 16.58 -4.92
N MET A 26 -2.09 16.36 -6.13
CA MET A 26 -2.63 15.42 -7.12
C MET A 26 -2.04 14.02 -6.99
N VAL A 27 -1.17 13.74 -6.02
CA VAL A 27 -0.47 12.44 -5.89
C VAL A 27 -1.45 11.26 -5.86
N VAL A 28 -2.58 11.41 -5.16
CA VAL A 28 -3.61 10.37 -5.05
C VAL A 28 -4.26 10.12 -6.41
N HIS A 29 -4.61 11.18 -7.13
CA HIS A 29 -5.19 11.07 -8.47
C HIS A 29 -4.21 10.40 -9.45
N ARG A 30 -2.94 10.79 -9.42
CA ARG A 30 -1.89 10.18 -10.24
C ARG A 30 -1.71 8.70 -9.93
N ALA A 31 -1.68 8.33 -8.65
CA ALA A 31 -1.59 6.92 -8.25
C ALA A 31 -2.80 6.12 -8.74
N LEU A 32 -4.01 6.68 -8.65
CA LEU A 32 -5.23 6.04 -9.14
C LEU A 32 -5.18 5.79 -10.65
N CYS A 33 -4.55 6.65 -11.46
CA CYS A 33 -4.40 6.40 -12.89
C CYS A 33 -3.71 5.06 -13.19
N PHE A 34 -2.71 4.67 -12.41
CA PHE A 34 -2.02 3.37 -12.58
C PHE A 34 -2.83 2.19 -12.03
N PHE A 35 -3.50 2.35 -10.89
CA PHE A 35 -4.29 1.28 -10.28
C PHE A 35 -5.61 1.00 -10.99
N LEU A 36 -6.13 1.96 -11.74
CA LEU A 36 -7.38 1.83 -12.49
C LEU A 36 -7.16 1.54 -13.98
N ASP A 37 -5.93 1.61 -14.47
CA ASP A 37 -5.58 1.25 -15.84
C ASP A 37 -5.61 -0.30 -16.01
N PRO A 38 -6.53 -0.88 -16.80
CA PRO A 38 -6.68 -2.34 -16.90
C PRO A 38 -5.39 -3.13 -17.25
N PRO A 39 -4.56 -2.73 -18.24
CA PRO A 39 -3.33 -3.45 -18.58
C PRO A 39 -2.28 -3.39 -17.46
N LEU A 40 -2.16 -2.29 -16.73
CA LEU A 40 -1.16 -2.14 -15.66
C LEU A 40 -1.63 -2.75 -14.33
N SER A 41 -2.88 -2.46 -13.93
CA SER A 41 -3.44 -2.78 -12.62
C SER A 41 -3.42 -4.27 -12.26
N THR A 42 -3.44 -5.16 -13.25
CA THR A 42 -3.45 -6.62 -13.05
C THR A 42 -2.12 -7.14 -12.51
N ASN A 43 -0.99 -6.51 -12.88
CA ASN A 43 0.35 -6.93 -12.49
C ASN A 43 1.03 -5.94 -11.54
N LEU A 44 0.39 -4.81 -11.22
CA LEU A 44 0.92 -3.79 -10.35
C LEU A 44 0.76 -4.15 -8.86
N ALA A 45 1.86 -4.39 -8.15
CA ALA A 45 1.84 -4.62 -6.71
C ALA A 45 1.83 -3.30 -5.92
N PHE A 46 2.63 -2.33 -6.33
CA PHE A 46 2.77 -1.03 -5.68
C PHE A 46 3.35 0.04 -6.62
N LEU A 47 3.21 1.30 -6.22
CA LEU A 47 3.82 2.48 -6.84
C LEU A 47 4.69 3.19 -5.80
N GLN A 48 5.99 3.26 -6.07
CA GLN A 48 6.95 3.97 -5.23
C GLN A 48 7.16 5.39 -5.75
N PHE A 49 6.89 6.39 -4.92
CA PHE A 49 7.27 7.78 -5.21
C PHE A 49 8.70 8.07 -4.71
N PRO A 50 9.45 8.95 -5.38
CA PRO A 50 10.78 9.35 -4.92
C PRO A 50 10.70 10.10 -3.59
N GLN A 51 11.69 9.88 -2.73
CA GLN A 51 11.85 10.61 -1.48
C GLN A 51 12.74 11.83 -1.71
N VAL A 52 12.32 12.99 -1.20
CA VAL A 52 13.05 14.25 -1.35
C VAL A 52 13.17 14.91 0.01
N PHE A 53 14.40 15.20 0.44
CA PHE A 53 14.67 15.81 1.73
C PHE A 53 14.94 17.32 1.57
N PRO A 54 14.29 18.19 2.35
CA PRO A 54 14.55 19.62 2.33
C PRO A 54 15.83 19.97 3.12
N GLY A 55 16.33 21.20 2.96
CA GLY A 55 17.41 21.74 3.77
C GLY A 55 18.82 21.22 3.42
N ILE A 56 18.97 20.55 2.29
CA ILE A 56 20.28 20.09 1.81
C ILE A 56 21.09 21.28 1.28
N ASN A 57 22.35 21.37 1.71
CA ASN A 57 23.24 22.44 1.27
C ASN A 57 23.60 22.30 -0.23
N LYS A 58 24.04 23.38 -0.87
CA LYS A 58 24.34 23.42 -2.31
C LYS A 58 25.33 22.34 -2.78
N HIS A 59 26.24 21.91 -1.92
CA HIS A 59 27.30 20.96 -2.25
C HIS A 59 26.92 19.51 -1.93
N ASP A 60 25.77 19.29 -1.29
CA ASP A 60 25.35 18.01 -0.72
C ASP A 60 26.52 17.25 -0.09
N THR A 61 27.27 17.94 0.80
CA THR A 61 28.57 17.46 1.32
C THR A 61 28.49 16.06 1.94
N TYR A 62 27.32 15.68 2.44
CA TYR A 62 27.06 14.40 3.09
C TYR A 62 26.31 13.38 2.21
N GLY A 63 25.94 13.74 0.98
CA GLY A 63 25.21 12.85 0.08
C GLY A 63 23.77 12.56 0.53
N ASN A 64 23.14 13.49 1.24
CA ASN A 64 21.82 13.34 1.86
C ASN A 64 20.67 13.34 0.84
N GLU A 65 20.91 13.71 -0.41
CA GLU A 65 19.89 13.54 -1.45
C GLU A 65 19.70 12.06 -1.82
N TYR A 66 20.67 11.19 -1.51
CA TYR A 66 20.64 9.76 -1.86
C TYR A 66 20.23 9.49 -3.33
N LYS A 67 20.70 10.35 -4.25
CA LYS A 67 20.28 10.40 -5.68
C LYS A 67 20.23 9.04 -6.37
N ARG A 68 21.21 8.16 -6.07
CA ARG A 68 21.26 6.82 -6.65
C ARG A 68 20.03 6.01 -6.28
N LEU A 69 19.65 6.02 -5.00
CA LEU A 69 18.56 5.21 -4.47
C LEU A 69 17.19 5.76 -4.89
N PHE A 70 17.00 7.08 -4.81
CA PHE A 70 15.67 7.68 -5.00
C PHE A 70 15.38 8.17 -6.42
N HIS A 71 16.40 8.50 -7.22
CA HIS A 71 16.19 9.07 -8.56
C HIS A 71 16.76 8.18 -9.68
N ILE A 72 17.99 7.68 -9.54
CA ILE A 72 18.68 7.00 -10.66
C ILE A 72 18.23 5.53 -10.79
N ASN A 73 18.33 4.75 -9.72
CA ASN A 73 18.03 3.31 -9.76
C ASN A 73 16.55 3.02 -10.10
N PRO A 74 15.56 3.74 -9.54
CA PRO A 74 14.14 3.48 -9.86
C PRO A 74 13.83 3.58 -11.35
N LEU A 75 14.33 4.62 -12.02
CA LEU A 75 14.12 4.82 -13.46
C LEU A 75 14.73 3.69 -14.31
N GLY A 76 15.86 3.13 -13.89
CA GLY A 76 16.48 1.99 -14.57
C GLY A 76 15.70 0.70 -14.38
N PHE A 77 15.19 0.45 -13.16
CA PHE A 77 14.44 -0.78 -12.86
C PHE A 77 13.01 -0.79 -13.38
N ASP A 78 12.43 0.37 -13.67
CA ASP A 78 11.08 0.49 -14.23
C ASP A 78 10.94 -0.23 -15.59
N GLY A 79 12.04 -0.32 -16.36
CA GLY A 79 12.08 -1.12 -17.59
C GLY A 79 12.19 -2.65 -17.39
N SER A 80 12.24 -3.13 -16.15
CA SER A 80 12.36 -4.55 -15.82
C SER A 80 11.15 -5.01 -14.99
N LEU A 81 11.20 -4.87 -13.67
CA LEU A 81 10.14 -5.30 -12.74
C LEU A 81 9.66 -4.17 -11.82
N GLY A 82 10.11 -2.94 -12.06
CA GLY A 82 9.81 -1.79 -11.22
C GLY A 82 10.86 -1.55 -10.13
N PRO A 83 10.74 -0.40 -9.44
CA PRO A 83 11.67 -0.01 -8.38
C PRO A 83 11.52 -0.85 -7.11
N ASN A 84 12.53 -0.78 -6.24
CA ASN A 84 12.44 -1.35 -4.90
C ASN A 84 11.42 -0.59 -4.04
N PHE A 85 10.87 -1.26 -3.03
CA PHE A 85 10.17 -0.59 -1.93
C PHE A 85 11.21 0.05 -0.98
N LEU A 86 11.07 1.35 -0.71
CA LEU A 86 12.07 2.15 0.00
C LEU A 86 11.60 2.65 1.38
N GLY A 87 10.56 2.04 1.95
CA GLY A 87 10.14 2.28 3.34
C GLY A 87 9.05 3.33 3.54
N THR A 88 8.82 4.25 2.60
CA THR A 88 7.80 5.31 2.69
C THR A 88 7.36 5.80 1.31
N GLY A 89 6.34 6.66 1.24
CA GLY A 89 5.85 7.27 0.00
C GLY A 89 5.35 6.26 -1.04
N THR A 90 4.76 5.15 -0.59
CA THR A 90 4.40 4.02 -1.48
C THR A 90 2.91 3.71 -1.39
N PHE A 91 2.26 3.65 -2.55
CA PHE A 91 0.90 3.12 -2.65
C PHE A 91 0.95 1.63 -3.00
N PHE A 92 0.31 0.78 -2.22
CA PHE A 92 0.22 -0.65 -2.42
C PHE A 92 -1.18 -1.07 -2.84
N GLN A 93 -1.27 -2.07 -3.71
CA GLN A 93 -2.50 -2.83 -3.86
C GLN A 93 -2.62 -3.82 -2.71
N ARG A 94 -3.72 -3.78 -1.94
CA ARG A 94 -3.91 -4.64 -0.76
C ARG A 94 -3.70 -6.12 -1.06
N ARG A 95 -4.18 -6.58 -2.23
CA ARG A 95 -4.07 -7.99 -2.64
C ARG A 95 -2.62 -8.47 -2.75
N ALA A 96 -1.65 -7.58 -2.93
CA ALA A 96 -0.23 -7.93 -2.97
C ALA A 96 0.27 -8.49 -1.63
N PHE A 97 -0.40 -8.16 -0.51
CA PHE A 97 -0.07 -8.69 0.82
C PHE A 97 -0.79 -10.01 1.15
N ALA A 98 -1.69 -10.49 0.29
CA ALA A 98 -2.50 -11.68 0.57
C ALA A 98 -1.75 -13.02 0.33
N GLY A 99 -0.47 -12.99 -0.02
CA GLY A 99 0.36 -14.18 -0.19
C GLY A 99 0.13 -14.93 -1.52
N LYS A 100 0.25 -16.28 -1.49
CA LYS A 100 0.00 -17.17 -2.64
C LYS A 100 -1.35 -16.83 -3.28
N PRO A 101 -1.55 -16.99 -4.60
CA PRO A 101 -2.85 -16.76 -5.22
C PRO A 101 -3.89 -17.60 -4.49
N LEU A 102 -4.70 -16.92 -3.68
CA LEU A 102 -5.83 -17.52 -3.01
C LEU A 102 -6.67 -18.17 -4.12
N LYS A 103 -6.97 -19.46 -3.99
CA LYS A 103 -7.95 -20.10 -4.87
C LYS A 103 -9.15 -19.16 -4.97
N PRO A 104 -9.59 -18.75 -6.16
CA PRO A 104 -10.70 -17.84 -6.27
C PRO A 104 -11.96 -18.46 -5.64
N PRO A 105 -12.74 -17.72 -4.81
CA PRO A 105 -12.44 -16.44 -4.18
C PRO A 105 -12.37 -16.55 -2.64
N HIS A 106 -11.32 -16.00 -2.03
CA HIS A 106 -11.36 -15.67 -0.61
C HIS A 106 -12.33 -14.49 -0.39
N PRO A 107 -13.30 -14.58 0.54
CA PRO A 107 -14.39 -13.59 0.69
C PRO A 107 -13.93 -12.14 0.89
N GLU A 108 -12.76 -11.94 1.50
CA GLU A 108 -12.22 -10.61 1.83
C GLU A 108 -11.75 -9.81 0.61
N LEU A 109 -11.27 -10.48 -0.45
CA LEU A 109 -10.85 -9.84 -1.70
C LEU A 109 -12.04 -9.46 -2.57
N VAL A 110 -13.09 -10.30 -2.58
CA VAL A 110 -14.31 -10.05 -3.34
C VAL A 110 -15.08 -8.87 -2.77
N ARG A 111 -15.22 -8.79 -1.43
CA ARG A 111 -15.98 -7.71 -0.78
C ARG A 111 -15.38 -6.33 -1.04
N GLY A 112 -14.05 -6.21 -1.05
CA GLY A 112 -13.35 -4.94 -1.30
C GLY A 112 -13.39 -4.49 -2.77
N GLN A 113 -13.25 -5.42 -3.73
CA GLN A 113 -13.33 -5.06 -5.15
C GLN A 113 -14.78 -4.78 -5.61
N SER A 114 -15.77 -5.52 -5.10
CA SER A 114 -17.17 -5.35 -5.50
C SER A 114 -17.80 -4.09 -4.93
N SER A 115 -17.53 -3.71 -3.68
CA SER A 115 -18.14 -2.51 -3.07
C SER A 115 -17.65 -1.20 -3.68
N PHE A 116 -16.39 -1.12 -4.09
CA PHE A 116 -15.85 0.08 -4.76
C PHE A 116 -16.37 0.24 -6.20
N MET A 117 -16.56 -0.88 -6.92
CA MET A 117 -17.10 -0.83 -8.29
C MET A 117 -18.63 -0.70 -8.34
N ASN A 118 -19.37 -1.21 -7.35
CA ASN A 118 -20.85 -1.24 -7.38
C ASN A 118 -21.52 -0.13 -6.54
N GLY A 119 -20.78 0.86 -6.03
CA GLY A 119 -21.38 1.98 -5.28
C GLY A 119 -22.17 1.56 -4.03
N GLY A 120 -21.88 0.39 -3.47
CA GLY A 120 -22.61 -0.16 -2.33
C GLY A 120 -22.41 0.67 -1.07
N VAL A 121 -23.48 0.90 -0.34
CA VAL A 121 -23.46 1.56 0.98
C VAL A 121 -22.48 0.78 1.87
N ARG A 122 -21.38 1.44 2.27
CA ARG A 122 -20.48 0.90 3.28
C ARG A 122 -21.21 0.92 4.63
N GLU A 123 -21.22 -0.23 5.32
CA GLU A 123 -21.44 -0.28 6.76
C GLU A 123 -20.60 0.81 7.44
N PRO A 124 -21.12 1.51 8.46
CA PRO A 124 -20.35 2.51 9.18
C PRO A 124 -19.07 1.85 9.72
N THR A 125 -17.91 2.44 9.44
CA THR A 125 -16.59 1.95 9.87
C THR A 125 -16.41 1.92 11.40
N CYS A 126 -17.45 2.29 12.16
CA CYS A 126 -17.44 2.51 13.60
C CYS A 126 -18.58 1.76 14.32
N SER A 127 -19.17 0.72 13.72
CA SER A 127 -20.10 -0.13 14.47
C SER A 127 -19.36 -0.87 15.58
N GLU A 128 -20.04 -1.14 16.70
CA GLU A 128 -19.47 -1.87 17.84
C GLU A 128 -18.88 -3.21 17.38
N ALA A 129 -19.60 -3.96 16.56
CA ALA A 129 -19.12 -5.19 15.94
C ALA A 129 -17.85 -5.00 15.09
N THR A 130 -17.74 -3.90 14.33
CA THR A 130 -16.51 -3.60 13.56
C THR A 130 -15.34 -3.29 14.48
N MET A 131 -15.59 -2.55 15.58
CA MET A 131 -14.55 -2.20 16.56
C MET A 131 -14.07 -3.42 17.35
N GLU A 132 -14.98 -4.31 17.77
CA GLU A 132 -14.63 -5.58 18.42
C GLU A 132 -13.79 -6.47 17.49
N ALA A 133 -14.22 -6.62 16.23
CA ALA A 133 -13.47 -7.37 15.24
C ALA A 133 -12.09 -6.73 14.97
N ALA A 134 -12.02 -5.39 14.91
CA ALA A 134 -10.76 -4.67 14.75
C ALA A 134 -9.81 -4.91 15.94
N HIS A 135 -10.34 -4.91 17.17
CA HIS A 135 -9.60 -5.24 18.39
C HIS A 135 -9.07 -6.67 18.38
N ALA A 136 -9.90 -7.64 17.99
CA ALA A 136 -9.49 -9.05 17.90
C ALA A 136 -8.32 -9.24 16.92
N VAL A 137 -8.40 -8.64 15.72
CA VAL A 137 -7.32 -8.76 14.72
C VAL A 137 -6.09 -7.89 15.03
N ALA A 138 -6.18 -6.96 15.99
CA ALA A 138 -5.05 -6.18 16.48
C ALA A 138 -4.17 -6.97 17.46
N ALA A 139 -4.67 -8.07 18.02
CA ALA A 139 -3.97 -8.84 19.05
C ALA A 139 -2.63 -9.42 18.53
N SER A 140 -1.60 -9.40 19.38
CA SER A 140 -0.27 -9.94 19.06
C SER A 140 -0.27 -11.46 18.92
N ASN A 141 -1.17 -12.14 19.62
CA ASN A 141 -1.37 -13.59 19.56
C ASN A 141 -2.39 -14.02 18.47
N TYR A 142 -2.84 -13.11 17.61
CA TYR A 142 -3.84 -13.43 16.59
C TYR A 142 -3.41 -14.59 15.66
N GLU A 143 -2.11 -14.68 15.33
CA GLU A 143 -1.57 -15.77 14.49
C GLU A 143 -1.20 -17.02 15.29
N GLN A 144 -1.48 -17.07 16.59
CA GLN A 144 -1.11 -18.22 17.41
C GLN A 144 -1.89 -19.47 16.95
N GLY A 145 -1.17 -20.46 16.44
CA GLY A 145 -1.74 -21.69 15.90
C GLY A 145 -2.23 -21.59 14.45
N SER A 146 -1.94 -20.47 13.75
CA SER A 146 -2.08 -20.39 12.30
C SER A 146 -0.82 -20.90 11.59
N GLU A 147 -0.92 -21.18 10.30
CA GLU A 147 0.22 -21.49 9.41
C GLU A 147 1.00 -20.22 9.01
N TRP A 148 0.73 -19.07 9.63
CA TRP A 148 1.44 -17.84 9.31
C TRP A 148 2.91 -17.95 9.72
N GLY A 149 3.80 -17.84 8.73
CA GLY A 149 5.25 -17.95 8.95
C GLY A 149 5.78 -19.38 8.98
N SER A 150 4.95 -20.41 8.75
CA SER A 150 5.46 -21.76 8.48
C SER A 150 6.08 -21.82 7.08
N THR A 151 7.32 -22.32 7.00
CA THR A 151 8.11 -22.46 5.77
C THR A 151 8.26 -23.91 5.38
#